data_AF-A0A2V8CNK3-F1
#
_entry.id   AF-A0A2V8CNK3-F1
#
_cell.length_a   1.000
_cell.length_b   1.000
_cell.length_c   1.000
_cell.angle_alpha   90.00
_cell.angle_beta   90.00
_cell.angle_gamma   90.00
#
_symmetry.space_group_name_H-M   'P 1'
#
loop_
_entity.id
_entity.type
_entity.pdbx_description
1 polymer ?
#
loop_
_entity_poly.entity_id
_entity_poly.type
_entity_poly.pdbx_seq_one_letter_code
_entity_poly.pdbx_strand_id
1 'polypeptide(L)'
;MSRFSSPRVDRRVFLKATAGAAILPFAPRTAAAETLYNGIRLAHPWPPVRRSLSLDPVPPPYLIDRPDVVPIDVGRQLFVDDFLIEETSLARTFHRPEYHAGNPILWPSTAWEKHDDYALRTKTRSNPAAMPFSDGIFYDADDRLFKMWYMGGYSQNTCYATSPDGIEWTRPTLDVVRGTNIVLAGFRDSSTVWLDPIDSDRSRRYKMAHWYDHHMELFASADGIHWRAMGRTGPTGDRTTFFYNPFRRVWVYSIRSDFVDDRTRYRLYWETPDLFSNVQWRPTEPTLWAGADRGDPQRPEYKIFPELYNLDCVAYESLLLGLFTIWRGEQPTREKPNDVCVGFSRDGFHWDRPDRRAFLPVSEHVGDWNWANVQSAGGCCLIVGDRLLFYVSGRRGVPGTGDPGVCSTGVATLRRDGFASMDSDGQRPRIQRVSPSIATATLTTRPVRFSGRYLFVNTDVDTPAGSMRVEVLDRDGRPIGPYSIDACNRVRTDSTRARVTWTSAADLGAVSGEIVRFRFHLSSARLYAFWVSASPTGASHGFAAGGGPGLRGIADAG
;
A
#
# COMPACT_ATOMS: atom_id res chain seq x y z
N MET A 1 -27.53 65.07 54.66
CA MET A 1 -26.40 65.62 55.46
C MET A 1 -25.31 64.57 55.37
N SER A 2 -24.09 64.77 54.83
CA SER A 2 -23.20 65.92 54.69
C SER A 2 -22.42 65.80 53.36
N ARG A 3 -22.02 66.95 52.81
CA ARG A 3 -21.35 67.18 51.52
C ARG A 3 -19.84 66.90 51.59
N PHE A 4 -19.18 66.75 50.44
CA PHE A 4 -18.00 67.52 49.95
C PHE A 4 -17.44 66.80 48.69
N SER A 5 -17.72 67.34 47.50
CA SER A 5 -16.87 68.20 46.65
C SER A 5 -15.86 67.45 45.77
N SER A 6 -16.11 67.48 44.46
CA SER A 6 -15.15 67.11 43.42
C SER A 6 -14.00 68.11 43.31
N PRO A 7 -12.82 67.66 42.84
CA PRO A 7 -11.96 68.46 41.99
C PRO A 7 -11.93 67.91 40.56
N ARG A 8 -11.94 68.83 39.60
CA ARG A 8 -11.74 68.64 38.17
C ARG A 8 -10.39 67.97 37.89
N VAL A 9 -10.35 67.03 36.95
CA VAL A 9 -9.11 66.58 36.30
C VAL A 9 -9.24 66.73 34.78
N ASP A 10 -8.12 67.18 34.24
CA ASP A 10 -7.81 67.76 32.95
C ASP A 10 -8.01 66.81 31.76
N ARG A 11 -8.42 67.36 30.61
CA ARG A 11 -8.86 66.63 29.41
C ARG A 11 -7.70 66.14 28.54
N ARG A 12 -6.49 65.95 29.10
CA ARG A 12 -5.26 65.65 28.33
C ARG A 12 -4.33 64.57 28.90
N VAL A 13 -4.76 63.75 29.86
CA VAL A 13 -3.92 62.62 30.38
C VAL A 13 -4.66 61.27 30.33
N PHE A 14 -5.45 61.03 29.28
CA PHE A 14 -6.05 59.71 29.00
C PHE A 14 -5.38 59.08 27.77
N LEU A 15 -4.06 58.94 27.84
CA LEU A 15 -3.24 58.18 26.90
C LEU A 15 -2.21 57.43 27.74
N LYS A 16 -2.45 56.12 27.90
CA LYS A 16 -1.67 55.07 28.60
C LYS A 16 -2.39 54.52 29.83
N ALA A 17 -3.24 53.51 29.60
CA ALA A 17 -3.34 52.27 30.40
C ALA A 17 -4.73 51.60 30.19
N THR A 18 -4.98 51.11 28.99
CA THR A 18 -5.96 50.03 28.75
C THR A 18 -5.44 49.17 27.61
N ALA A 19 -4.45 48.33 27.91
CA ALA A 19 -4.17 47.16 27.09
C ALA A 19 -5.23 46.10 27.45
N GLY A 20 -6.45 46.30 26.94
CA GLY A 20 -7.42 45.21 26.85
C GLY A 20 -6.91 44.25 25.79
N ALA A 21 -6.54 43.05 26.19
CA ALA A 21 -6.27 41.96 25.26
C ALA A 21 -7.58 41.61 24.54
N ALA A 22 -7.84 42.27 23.42
CA ALA A 22 -8.78 41.78 22.44
C ALA A 22 -8.20 40.44 21.93
N ILE A 23 -8.80 39.34 22.38
CA ILE A 23 -8.62 38.05 21.72
C ILE A 23 -9.23 38.22 20.33
N LEU A 24 -8.39 38.60 19.37
CA LEU A 24 -8.72 38.45 17.96
C LEU A 24 -9.01 36.96 17.75
N PRO A 25 -10.15 36.59 17.13
CA PRO A 25 -10.33 35.21 16.73
C PRO A 25 -9.14 34.85 15.83
N PHE A 26 -8.42 33.80 16.21
CA PHE A 26 -7.43 33.18 15.33
C PHE A 26 -8.18 32.84 14.04
N ALA A 27 -8.03 33.69 13.01
CA ALA A 27 -8.40 33.30 11.67
C ALA A 27 -7.53 32.07 11.38
N PRO A 28 -8.12 30.89 11.08
CA PRO A 28 -7.33 29.74 10.73
C PRO A 28 -6.50 30.15 9.52
N ARG A 29 -5.19 30.18 9.70
CA ARG A 29 -4.24 30.38 8.60
C ARG A 29 -4.57 29.25 7.63
N THR A 30 -5.22 29.57 6.52
CA THR A 30 -5.53 28.60 5.46
C THR A 30 -4.20 27.95 5.09
N ALA A 31 -4.01 26.68 5.49
CA ALA A 31 -2.82 25.94 5.13
C ALA A 31 -2.72 25.99 3.59
N ALA A 32 -1.56 26.35 3.05
CA ALA A 32 -1.36 26.37 1.61
C ALA A 32 -1.57 24.96 1.04
N ALA A 33 -2.10 24.84 -0.19
CA ALA A 33 -2.21 23.57 -0.92
C ALA A 33 -0.87 22.82 -0.88
N GLU A 34 -0.86 21.66 -0.23
CA GLU A 34 0.30 20.77 -0.21
C GLU A 34 0.48 20.21 -1.63
N THR A 35 1.68 20.32 -2.18
CA THR A 35 2.04 19.68 -3.46
C THR A 35 2.93 18.48 -3.16
N LEU A 36 2.52 17.31 -3.63
CA LEU A 36 3.24 16.05 -3.41
C LEU A 36 4.44 15.90 -4.35
N TYR A 37 5.26 14.88 -4.06
CA TYR A 37 6.46 14.49 -4.83
C TYR A 37 6.22 14.28 -6.33
N ASN A 38 4.99 13.95 -6.74
CA ASN A 38 4.57 13.70 -8.11
C ASN A 38 3.81 14.88 -8.74
N GLY A 39 3.83 16.05 -8.09
CA GLY A 39 3.20 17.28 -8.59
C GLY A 39 1.70 17.39 -8.30
N ILE A 40 1.06 16.37 -7.71
CA ILE A 40 -0.35 16.45 -7.31
C ILE A 40 -0.52 17.53 -6.25
N ARG A 41 -1.48 18.44 -6.47
CA ARG A 41 -1.87 19.46 -5.50
C ARG A 41 -3.07 18.94 -4.71
N LEU A 42 -2.89 18.78 -3.40
CA LEU A 42 -3.97 18.31 -2.53
C LEU A 42 -5.06 19.38 -2.39
N ALA A 43 -6.31 18.93 -2.36
CA ALA A 43 -7.46 19.77 -2.07
C ALA A 43 -7.43 20.25 -0.61
N HIS A 44 -8.06 21.39 -0.33
CA HIS A 44 -8.24 21.90 1.02
C HIS A 44 -9.73 21.94 1.40
N PRO A 45 -10.11 21.44 2.59
CA PRO A 45 -9.26 20.81 3.61
C PRO A 45 -8.77 19.41 3.21
N TRP A 46 -7.67 18.97 3.86
CA TRP A 46 -7.15 17.61 3.76
C TRP A 46 -7.04 16.96 5.15
N PRO A 47 -7.39 15.66 5.33
CA PRO A 47 -8.00 14.78 4.35
C PRO A 47 -9.42 15.24 3.94
N PRO A 48 -9.92 14.86 2.75
CA PRO A 48 -11.25 15.26 2.32
C PRO A 48 -12.35 14.78 3.27
N VAL A 49 -13.30 15.66 3.58
CA VAL A 49 -14.50 15.31 4.36
C VAL A 49 -15.56 14.76 3.43
N ARG A 50 -15.90 13.48 3.58
CA ARG A 50 -16.92 12.80 2.77
C ARG A 50 -18.19 12.59 3.57
N ARG A 51 -19.34 12.91 2.96
CA ARG A 51 -20.68 12.66 3.55
C ARG A 51 -21.21 11.26 3.26
N SER A 52 -20.74 10.63 2.20
CA SER A 52 -21.12 9.29 1.79
C SER A 52 -20.00 8.63 0.97
N LEU A 53 -20.08 7.33 0.80
CA LEU A 53 -19.26 6.58 -0.15
C LEU A 53 -20.11 6.26 -1.39
N SER A 54 -19.58 6.49 -2.59
CA SER A 54 -20.27 6.09 -3.82
C SER A 54 -20.45 4.57 -3.89
N LEU A 55 -21.54 4.11 -4.51
CA LEU A 55 -21.70 2.71 -4.91
C LEU A 55 -21.18 2.47 -6.33
N ASP A 56 -20.93 3.51 -7.12
CA ASP A 56 -20.33 3.42 -8.43
C ASP A 56 -18.83 3.77 -8.36
N PRO A 57 -17.95 3.12 -9.14
CA PRO A 57 -16.54 3.48 -9.21
C PRO A 57 -16.34 4.96 -9.52
N VAL A 58 -15.55 5.65 -8.70
CA VAL A 58 -15.22 7.07 -8.88
C VAL A 58 -13.77 7.21 -9.31
N PRO A 59 -13.47 7.80 -10.48
CA PRO A 59 -12.09 8.10 -10.86
C PRO A 59 -11.42 9.02 -9.83
N PRO A 60 -10.20 8.70 -9.35
CA PRO A 60 -9.47 9.59 -8.46
C PRO A 60 -9.31 11.01 -9.02
N PRO A 61 -9.41 12.05 -8.17
CA PRO A 61 -9.23 13.44 -8.61
C PRO A 61 -7.91 13.69 -9.35
N TYR A 62 -6.82 13.03 -8.91
CA TYR A 62 -5.51 13.16 -9.54
C TYR A 62 -5.42 12.56 -10.95
N LEU A 63 -6.40 11.78 -11.42
CA LEU A 63 -6.48 11.32 -12.82
C LEU A 63 -7.31 12.27 -13.69
N ILE A 64 -8.17 13.09 -13.07
CA ILE A 64 -8.99 14.10 -13.74
C ILE A 64 -8.19 15.40 -13.89
N ASP A 65 -7.70 15.92 -12.77
CA ASP A 65 -6.86 17.12 -12.69
C ASP A 65 -5.39 16.71 -12.44
N ARG A 66 -4.75 16.29 -13.53
CA ARG A 66 -3.34 15.85 -13.53
C ARG A 66 -2.41 17.07 -13.59
N PRO A 67 -1.26 17.04 -12.90
CA PRO A 67 -0.28 18.13 -13.02
C PRO A 67 0.21 18.30 -14.46
N ASP A 68 0.54 19.54 -14.82
CA ASP A 68 1.06 19.90 -16.15
C ASP A 68 2.41 19.23 -16.45
N VAL A 69 3.24 19.08 -15.41
CA VAL A 69 4.53 18.41 -15.44
C VAL A 69 4.60 17.47 -14.24
N VAL A 70 4.96 16.20 -14.47
CA VAL A 70 5.09 15.19 -13.42
C VAL A 70 6.57 15.04 -13.04
N PRO A 71 7.00 15.38 -11.82
CA PRO A 71 8.29 14.97 -11.31
C PRO A 71 8.33 13.44 -11.12
N ILE A 72 9.40 12.79 -11.60
CA ILE A 72 9.55 11.33 -11.58
C ILE A 72 10.81 10.86 -10.84
N ASP A 73 11.33 11.68 -9.92
CA ASP A 73 12.53 11.39 -9.12
C ASP A 73 12.33 10.29 -8.06
N VAL A 74 11.09 10.02 -7.67
CA VAL A 74 10.76 9.02 -6.65
C VAL A 74 10.28 7.74 -7.31
N GLY A 75 11.11 6.70 -7.24
CA GLY A 75 10.76 5.33 -7.53
C GLY A 75 10.55 4.99 -8.99
N ARG A 76 10.29 3.72 -9.22
CA ARG A 76 9.87 3.19 -10.52
C ARG A 76 8.48 3.69 -10.88
N GLN A 77 8.34 4.18 -12.10
CA GLN A 77 7.11 4.72 -12.64
C GLN A 77 6.28 3.60 -13.28
N LEU A 78 5.14 3.28 -12.66
CA LEU A 78 4.30 2.13 -13.03
C LEU A 78 3.16 2.53 -13.98
N PHE A 79 2.76 1.60 -14.87
CA PHE A 79 1.65 1.77 -15.82
C PHE A 79 0.32 1.21 -15.33
N VAL A 80 0.10 1.22 -14.02
CA VAL A 80 -1.14 0.72 -13.37
C VAL A 80 -2.35 1.60 -13.61
N ASP A 81 -2.15 2.86 -14.01
CA ASP A 81 -3.16 3.87 -14.30
C ASP A 81 -2.75 4.77 -15.48
N ASP A 82 -3.58 5.78 -15.80
CA ASP A 82 -3.34 6.75 -16.88
C ASP A 82 -2.60 8.02 -16.42
N PHE A 83 -2.08 8.06 -15.18
CA PHE A 83 -1.49 9.27 -14.60
C PHE A 83 -0.33 9.82 -15.43
N LEU A 84 0.53 8.92 -15.91
CA LEU A 84 1.75 9.25 -16.67
C LEU A 84 1.56 9.26 -18.18
N ILE A 85 0.42 8.79 -18.68
CA ILE A 85 0.22 8.53 -20.11
C ILE A 85 -0.46 9.76 -20.74
N GLU A 86 0.20 10.34 -21.75
CA GLU A 86 -0.43 11.31 -22.64
C GLU A 86 -1.23 10.59 -23.72
N GLU A 87 -0.53 9.67 -24.40
CA GLU A 87 -1.02 9.01 -25.59
C GLU A 87 -0.36 7.63 -25.71
N THR A 88 -1.12 6.62 -26.14
CA THR A 88 -0.56 5.29 -26.42
C THR A 88 -1.43 4.52 -27.40
N SER A 89 -0.80 3.70 -28.23
CA SER A 89 -1.46 2.68 -29.05
C SER A 89 -1.30 1.26 -28.48
N LEU A 90 -0.59 1.13 -27.35
CA LEU A 90 -0.35 -0.15 -26.68
C LEU A 90 -1.61 -0.57 -25.90
N ALA A 91 -1.74 -1.87 -25.66
CA ALA A 91 -2.79 -2.41 -24.81
C ALA A 91 -2.27 -2.61 -23.38
N ARG A 92 -3.06 -2.25 -22.38
CA ARG A 92 -2.72 -2.51 -20.98
C ARG A 92 -3.17 -3.92 -20.57
N THR A 93 -2.28 -4.70 -19.99
CA THR A 93 -2.59 -6.01 -19.39
C THR A 93 -2.31 -5.97 -17.89
N PHE A 94 -3.28 -6.37 -17.06
CA PHE A 94 -3.11 -6.54 -15.62
C PHE A 94 -2.78 -7.99 -15.28
N HIS A 95 -1.75 -8.18 -14.46
CA HIS A 95 -1.22 -9.49 -14.08
C HIS A 95 -1.54 -9.81 -12.62
N ARG A 96 -1.53 -11.10 -12.29
CA ARG A 96 -1.82 -11.61 -10.94
C ARG A 96 -0.66 -12.47 -10.46
N PRO A 97 -0.36 -12.45 -9.15
CA PRO A 97 0.66 -13.30 -8.56
C PRO A 97 0.25 -14.77 -8.65
N GLU A 98 1.25 -15.64 -8.70
CA GLU A 98 1.08 -17.09 -8.68
C GLU A 98 1.40 -17.62 -7.28
N TYR A 99 0.49 -18.41 -6.71
CA TYR A 99 0.75 -19.07 -5.44
C TYR A 99 1.93 -20.03 -5.57
N HIS A 100 2.82 -20.01 -4.57
CA HIS A 100 3.92 -20.95 -4.48
C HIS A 100 3.39 -22.39 -4.40
N ALA A 101 3.96 -23.31 -5.19
CA ALA A 101 3.51 -24.70 -5.28
C ALA A 101 3.64 -25.46 -3.95
N GLY A 102 4.59 -25.07 -3.10
CA GLY A 102 4.78 -25.61 -1.76
C GLY A 102 3.89 -25.00 -0.67
N ASN A 103 2.87 -24.22 -1.03
CA ASN A 103 1.95 -23.67 -0.03
C ASN A 103 1.14 -24.77 0.67
N PRO A 104 0.79 -24.59 1.96
CA PRO A 104 1.18 -23.46 2.81
C PRO A 104 2.63 -23.58 3.30
N ILE A 105 3.33 -22.46 3.38
CA ILE A 105 4.74 -22.38 3.83
C ILE A 105 4.88 -22.32 5.36
N LEU A 106 3.79 -22.03 6.08
CA LEU A 106 3.71 -22.13 7.53
C LEU A 106 2.35 -22.71 7.91
N TRP A 107 2.34 -23.74 8.75
CA TRP A 107 1.13 -24.39 9.26
C TRP A 107 1.25 -24.66 10.76
N PRO A 108 0.12 -24.84 11.48
CA PRO A 108 0.13 -25.13 12.91
C PRO A 108 0.89 -26.43 13.22
N SER A 109 2.00 -26.36 13.95
CA SER A 109 2.83 -27.52 14.27
C SER A 109 3.07 -27.68 15.77
N THR A 110 3.07 -26.58 16.51
CA THR A 110 3.31 -26.52 17.97
C THR A 110 2.03 -26.70 18.79
N ALA A 111 2.18 -26.90 20.11
CA ALA A 111 1.04 -27.08 21.01
C ALA A 111 0.18 -25.81 21.13
N TRP A 112 0.79 -24.63 21.22
CA TRP A 112 0.07 -23.35 21.32
C TRP A 112 -0.58 -22.93 20.01
N GLU A 113 -0.02 -23.28 18.84
CA GLU A 113 -0.67 -23.06 17.54
C GLU A 113 -1.92 -23.94 17.34
N LYS A 114 -1.97 -25.09 18.01
CA LYS A 114 -3.11 -26.02 18.00
C LYS A 114 -4.12 -25.74 19.11
N HIS A 115 -3.80 -24.82 20.03
CA HIS A 115 -4.67 -24.48 21.15
C HIS A 115 -5.79 -23.53 20.70
N ASP A 116 -7.01 -23.80 21.18
CA ASP A 116 -8.21 -23.02 20.93
C ASP A 116 -9.08 -23.07 22.19
N ASP A 117 -8.93 -22.05 23.06
CA ASP A 117 -9.64 -21.98 24.35
C ASP A 117 -11.15 -21.94 24.17
N TYR A 118 -11.64 -21.24 23.13
CA TYR A 118 -13.06 -21.16 22.83
C TYR A 118 -13.62 -22.55 22.53
N ALA A 119 -12.98 -23.30 21.63
CA ALA A 119 -13.42 -24.64 21.27
C ALA A 119 -13.40 -25.61 22.46
N LEU A 120 -12.38 -25.50 23.33
CA LEU A 120 -12.31 -26.31 24.55
C LEU A 120 -13.48 -26.02 25.50
N ARG A 121 -13.79 -24.73 25.71
CA ARG A 121 -14.87 -24.30 26.62
C ARG A 121 -16.26 -24.61 26.09
N THR A 122 -16.48 -24.42 24.80
CA THR A 122 -17.80 -24.59 24.17
C THR A 122 -18.02 -26.00 23.60
N LYS A 123 -16.99 -26.85 23.66
CA LYS A 123 -16.98 -28.21 23.10
C LYS A 123 -17.25 -28.22 21.59
N THR A 124 -16.79 -27.18 20.89
CA THR A 124 -16.85 -27.11 19.42
C THR A 124 -15.55 -27.62 18.81
N ARG A 125 -15.49 -27.66 17.48
CA ARG A 125 -14.27 -28.00 16.76
C ARG A 125 -13.21 -26.93 16.98
N SER A 126 -11.97 -27.36 17.20
CA SER A 126 -10.81 -26.48 17.28
C SER A 126 -10.39 -25.99 15.88
N ASN A 127 -9.92 -24.75 15.83
CA ASN A 127 -9.34 -24.13 14.65
C ASN A 127 -7.84 -23.86 14.90
N PRO A 128 -6.92 -24.79 14.61
CA PRO A 128 -5.50 -24.52 14.73
C PRO A 128 -5.05 -23.38 13.82
N ALA A 129 -4.18 -22.49 14.31
CA ALA A 129 -3.73 -21.31 13.54
C ALA A 129 -2.23 -21.03 13.65
N ALA A 130 -1.63 -20.79 12.48
CA ALA A 130 -0.30 -20.23 12.28
C ALA A 130 -0.35 -19.35 11.03
N MET A 131 -0.95 -18.16 11.16
CA MET A 131 -1.28 -17.30 10.01
C MET A 131 -1.23 -15.80 10.36
N PRO A 132 -0.85 -14.91 9.43
CA PRO A 132 -1.00 -13.48 9.62
C PRO A 132 -2.46 -13.06 9.39
N PHE A 133 -2.98 -12.19 10.24
CA PHE A 133 -4.29 -11.57 10.06
C PHE A 133 -4.13 -10.06 10.10
N SER A 134 -3.51 -9.53 9.04
CA SER A 134 -2.91 -8.18 8.93
C SER A 134 -1.67 -7.92 9.77
N ASP A 135 -1.13 -8.92 10.49
CA ASP A 135 0.04 -8.80 11.38
C ASP A 135 1.26 -8.10 10.72
N GLY A 136 2.32 -8.81 10.38
CA GLY A 136 3.44 -8.16 9.72
C GLY A 136 4.45 -9.16 9.19
N ILE A 137 4.84 -9.01 7.93
CA ILE A 137 6.01 -9.68 7.38
C ILE A 137 6.92 -8.64 6.76
N PHE A 138 8.13 -8.52 7.29
CA PHE A 138 9.11 -7.52 6.89
C PHE A 138 10.48 -8.15 6.71
N TYR A 139 11.30 -7.58 5.83
CA TYR A 139 12.73 -7.87 5.81
C TYR A 139 13.43 -6.86 6.71
N ASP A 140 14.09 -7.37 7.75
CA ASP A 140 14.92 -6.57 8.62
C ASP A 140 16.35 -6.52 8.07
N ALA A 141 16.76 -5.36 7.58
CA ALA A 141 18.09 -5.16 7.02
C ALA A 141 19.22 -5.18 8.07
N ASP A 142 18.92 -4.85 9.33
CA ASP A 142 19.92 -4.89 10.41
C ASP A 142 20.24 -6.34 10.78
N ASP A 143 19.21 -7.18 10.85
CA ASP A 143 19.34 -8.61 11.20
C ASP A 143 19.57 -9.51 9.97
N ARG A 144 19.33 -8.97 8.76
CA ARG A 144 19.38 -9.67 7.47
C ARG A 144 18.44 -10.88 7.41
N LEU A 145 17.26 -10.76 8.00
CA LEU A 145 16.26 -11.82 8.10
C LEU A 145 14.88 -11.31 7.68
N PHE A 146 14.11 -12.19 7.05
CA PHE A 146 12.66 -12.03 7.02
C PHE A 146 12.10 -12.35 8.40
N LYS A 147 11.18 -11.52 8.86
CA LYS A 147 10.53 -11.62 10.17
C LYS A 147 9.02 -11.62 9.98
N MET A 148 8.33 -12.53 10.65
CA MET A 148 6.88 -12.67 10.61
C MET A 148 6.33 -12.63 12.03
N TRP A 149 5.34 -11.78 12.23
CA TRP A 149 4.43 -11.86 13.36
C TRP A 149 3.11 -12.46 12.88
N TYR A 150 2.55 -13.37 13.66
CA TYR A 150 1.38 -14.14 13.22
C TYR A 150 0.53 -14.61 14.39
N MET A 151 -0.74 -14.93 14.12
CA MET A 151 -1.64 -15.54 15.08
C MET A 151 -1.26 -17.01 15.31
N GLY A 152 -0.85 -17.34 16.54
CA GLY A 152 -0.58 -18.70 17.00
C GLY A 152 -1.71 -19.19 17.91
N GLY A 153 -2.52 -20.10 17.39
CA GLY A 153 -3.79 -20.54 18.00
C GLY A 153 -4.90 -19.54 17.68
N TYR A 154 -6.08 -20.01 17.29
CA TYR A 154 -7.11 -19.11 16.76
C TYR A 154 -7.66 -18.18 17.83
N SER A 155 -7.49 -16.87 17.57
CA SER A 155 -7.75 -15.79 18.51
C SER A 155 -6.96 -15.87 19.84
N GLN A 156 -5.81 -16.55 19.85
CA GLN A 156 -5.03 -16.81 21.07
C GLN A 156 -3.82 -15.90 21.22
N ASN A 157 -2.72 -16.13 20.50
CA ASN A 157 -1.45 -15.43 20.78
C ASN A 157 -0.89 -14.74 19.53
N THR A 158 -0.01 -13.77 19.72
CA THR A 158 0.91 -13.33 18.68
C THR A 158 2.24 -14.05 18.83
N CYS A 159 2.60 -14.81 17.80
CA CYS A 159 3.85 -15.55 17.68
C CYS A 159 4.81 -14.88 16.69
N TYR A 160 6.07 -15.28 16.74
CA TYR A 160 7.16 -14.75 15.93
C TYR A 160 7.91 -15.86 15.19
N ALA A 161 8.26 -15.64 13.93
CA ALA A 161 9.08 -16.55 13.14
C ALA A 161 10.09 -15.77 12.28
N THR A 162 11.19 -16.42 11.92
CA THR A 162 12.23 -15.84 11.07
C THR A 162 12.55 -16.74 9.90
N SER A 163 12.98 -16.16 8.79
CA SER A 163 13.40 -16.90 7.61
C SER A 163 14.60 -16.22 6.95
N PRO A 164 15.59 -16.97 6.43
CA PRO A 164 16.69 -16.42 5.65
C PRO A 164 16.30 -16.10 4.19
N ASP A 165 15.27 -16.76 3.66
CA ASP A 165 14.89 -16.74 2.24
C ASP A 165 13.44 -16.30 1.99
N GLY A 166 12.63 -16.17 3.05
CA GLY A 166 11.21 -15.85 3.01
C GLY A 166 10.31 -17.06 2.80
N ILE A 167 10.85 -18.26 2.57
CA ILE A 167 10.10 -19.47 2.26
C ILE A 167 10.16 -20.46 3.42
N GLU A 168 11.35 -20.75 3.94
CA GLU A 168 11.54 -21.66 5.07
C GLU A 168 11.55 -20.89 6.38
N TRP A 169 10.59 -21.19 7.26
CA TRP A 169 10.37 -20.43 8.50
C TRP A 169 10.78 -21.22 9.75
N THR A 170 11.61 -20.59 10.57
CA THR A 170 12.04 -21.09 11.88
C THR A 170 11.25 -20.41 12.99
N ARG A 171 10.79 -21.20 13.96
CA ARG A 171 10.17 -20.73 15.21
C ARG A 171 11.26 -20.68 16.29
N PRO A 172 11.80 -19.49 16.64
CA PRO A 172 12.82 -19.41 17.68
C PRO A 172 12.22 -19.73 19.05
N THR A 173 13.04 -20.24 19.97
CA THR A 173 12.68 -20.34 21.38
C THR A 173 12.98 -19.02 22.07
N LEU A 174 11.97 -18.42 22.69
CA LEU A 174 12.02 -17.10 23.31
C LEU A 174 11.77 -17.20 24.82
N ASP A 175 12.05 -16.10 25.51
CA ASP A 175 11.94 -15.94 26.97
C ASP A 175 10.62 -15.28 27.41
N VAL A 176 9.95 -14.51 26.54
CA VAL A 176 8.65 -13.87 26.81
C VAL A 176 7.63 -14.85 27.37
N VAL A 177 7.36 -15.93 26.63
CA VAL A 177 6.75 -17.15 27.17
C VAL A 177 7.76 -18.26 27.00
N ARG A 178 8.48 -18.53 28.09
CA ARG A 178 9.64 -19.45 28.12
C ARG A 178 9.37 -20.75 27.37
N GLY A 179 10.24 -21.05 26.40
CA GLY A 179 10.17 -22.31 25.65
C GLY A 179 9.29 -22.25 24.40
N THR A 180 8.74 -21.08 24.06
CA THR A 180 7.84 -20.90 22.91
C THR A 180 8.31 -19.76 22.02
N ASN A 181 7.64 -19.53 20.89
CA ASN A 181 7.85 -18.36 20.04
C ASN A 181 6.76 -17.29 20.20
N ILE A 182 6.03 -17.30 21.32
CA ILE A 182 4.99 -16.31 21.63
C ILE A 182 5.66 -15.02 22.09
N VAL A 183 5.28 -13.90 21.48
CA VAL A 183 5.77 -12.54 21.82
C VAL A 183 4.71 -11.67 22.48
N LEU A 184 3.44 -12.02 22.34
CA LEU A 184 2.34 -11.42 23.11
C LEU A 184 1.30 -12.51 23.36
N ALA A 185 1.09 -12.85 24.63
CA ALA A 185 0.17 -13.90 25.04
C ALA A 185 -1.22 -13.34 25.37
N GLY A 186 -2.25 -14.13 25.09
CA GLY A 186 -3.63 -13.82 25.47
C GLY A 186 -4.47 -13.25 24.33
N PHE A 187 -5.79 -13.40 24.51
CA PHE A 187 -6.81 -13.22 23.49
C PHE A 187 -6.57 -12.02 22.57
N ARG A 188 -6.71 -12.25 21.27
CA ARG A 188 -6.64 -11.24 20.22
C ARG A 188 -7.58 -11.58 19.09
N ASP A 189 -8.02 -10.56 18.36
CA ASP A 189 -8.56 -10.75 17.00
C ASP A 189 -7.44 -10.41 15.99
N SER A 190 -7.52 -9.23 15.40
CA SER A 190 -6.58 -8.68 14.45
C SER A 190 -5.43 -7.99 15.16
N SER A 191 -4.27 -8.04 14.52
CA SER A 191 -3.08 -7.32 14.92
C SER A 191 -2.41 -6.79 13.67
N THR A 192 -1.70 -5.68 13.81
CA THR A 192 -0.79 -5.14 12.79
C THR A 192 0.53 -4.87 13.46
N VAL A 193 1.61 -5.35 12.87
CA VAL A 193 2.99 -5.08 13.27
C VAL A 193 3.66 -4.31 12.14
N TRP A 194 4.48 -3.33 12.48
CA TRP A 194 5.20 -2.52 11.52
C TRP A 194 6.66 -2.37 11.94
N LEU A 195 7.58 -2.61 11.00
CA LEU A 195 8.98 -2.25 11.14
C LEU A 195 9.17 -0.79 10.69
N ASP A 196 9.49 0.09 11.63
CA ASP A 196 9.80 1.49 11.40
C ASP A 196 11.30 1.75 11.59
N PRO A 197 12.12 1.58 10.54
CA PRO A 197 13.56 1.77 10.65
C PRO A 197 13.96 3.25 10.73
N ILE A 198 13.02 4.18 10.53
CA ILE A 198 13.28 5.63 10.52
C ILE A 198 12.87 6.32 11.83
N ASP A 199 12.23 5.62 12.77
CA ASP A 199 11.97 6.17 14.11
C ASP A 199 13.31 6.48 14.79
N SER A 200 13.46 7.73 15.23
CA SER A 200 14.66 8.18 15.94
C SER A 200 14.82 7.52 17.31
N ASP A 201 13.70 7.11 17.94
CA ASP A 201 13.72 6.35 19.17
C ASP A 201 13.77 4.86 18.83
N ARG A 202 14.94 4.25 18.98
CA ARG A 202 15.15 2.83 18.69
C ARG A 202 14.34 1.89 19.58
N SER A 203 13.81 2.35 20.72
CA SER A 203 12.87 1.56 21.53
C SER A 203 11.48 1.42 20.89
N ARG A 204 11.23 2.17 19.81
CA ARG A 204 9.98 2.22 19.04
C ARG A 204 10.15 1.77 17.60
N ARG A 205 11.26 1.08 17.31
CA ARG A 205 11.61 0.55 15.99
C ARG A 205 10.55 -0.39 15.44
N TYR A 206 9.90 -1.17 16.30
CA TYR A 206 8.73 -1.96 15.95
C TYR A 206 7.51 -1.39 16.65
N LYS A 207 6.41 -1.38 15.93
CA LYS A 207 5.13 -0.85 16.40
C LYS A 207 4.07 -1.91 16.19
N MET A 208 3.21 -2.11 17.19
CA MET A 208 2.10 -3.05 17.10
C MET A 208 0.81 -2.37 17.53
N ALA A 209 -0.28 -2.74 16.88
CA ALA A 209 -1.63 -2.48 17.34
C ALA A 209 -2.41 -3.80 17.27
N HIS A 210 -3.00 -4.23 18.36
CA HIS A 210 -3.95 -5.35 18.35
C HIS A 210 -5.31 -4.88 18.82
N TRP A 211 -6.36 -5.42 18.22
CA TRP A 211 -7.72 -5.07 18.60
C TRP A 211 -8.14 -5.79 19.88
N TYR A 212 -8.71 -5.02 20.81
CA TYR A 212 -9.32 -5.51 22.04
C TYR A 212 -10.54 -4.63 22.38
N ASP A 213 -11.73 -5.23 22.51
CA ASP A 213 -12.94 -4.60 23.04
C ASP A 213 -13.20 -3.16 22.55
N HIS A 214 -13.45 -3.01 21.24
CA HIS A 214 -13.80 -1.75 20.57
C HIS A 214 -12.70 -0.68 20.49
N HIS A 215 -11.44 -1.02 20.75
CA HIS A 215 -10.29 -0.15 20.53
C HIS A 215 -9.05 -0.97 20.12
N MET A 216 -7.99 -0.28 19.70
CA MET A 216 -6.68 -0.92 19.53
C MET A 216 -5.82 -0.63 20.76
N GLU A 217 -5.17 -1.64 21.33
CA GLU A 217 -4.06 -1.41 22.25
C GLU A 217 -2.76 -1.30 21.44
N LEU A 218 -1.92 -0.32 21.79
CA LEU A 218 -0.73 0.05 21.04
C LEU A 218 0.52 -0.36 21.81
N PHE A 219 1.52 -0.88 21.10
CA PHE A 219 2.81 -1.24 21.66
C PHE A 219 3.98 -0.75 20.82
N ALA A 220 5.12 -0.61 21.49
CA ALA A 220 6.42 -0.36 20.90
C ALA A 220 7.42 -1.45 21.34
N SER A 221 8.38 -1.75 20.48
CA SER A 221 9.48 -2.66 20.79
C SER A 221 10.76 -2.26 20.06
N ALA A 222 11.91 -2.57 20.67
CA ALA A 222 13.22 -2.37 20.07
C ALA A 222 13.63 -3.53 19.14
N ASP A 223 13.18 -4.75 19.46
CA ASP A 223 13.59 -6.01 18.83
C ASP A 223 12.42 -6.77 18.16
N GLY A 224 11.18 -6.33 18.39
CA GLY A 224 9.97 -6.97 17.89
C GLY A 224 9.58 -8.22 18.68
N ILE A 225 10.24 -8.47 19.81
CA ILE A 225 10.03 -9.63 20.69
C ILE A 225 9.50 -9.14 22.04
N HIS A 226 10.13 -8.12 22.62
CA HIS A 226 9.76 -7.55 23.91
C HIS A 226 8.91 -6.30 23.72
N TRP A 227 7.61 -6.41 23.98
CA TRP A 227 6.64 -5.35 23.72
C TRP A 227 6.31 -4.55 24.97
N ARG A 228 6.26 -3.22 24.82
CA ARG A 228 5.85 -2.27 25.86
C ARG A 228 4.58 -1.55 25.43
N ALA A 229 3.59 -1.50 26.32
CA ALA A 229 2.35 -0.77 26.08
C ALA A 229 2.59 0.75 25.92
N MET A 230 1.95 1.34 24.93
CA MET A 230 2.04 2.76 24.56
C MET A 230 0.72 3.51 24.74
N GLY A 231 -0.38 2.80 24.95
CA GLY A 231 -1.72 3.37 25.15
C GLY A 231 -2.76 2.65 24.32
N ARG A 232 -3.91 3.29 24.15
CA ARG A 232 -5.04 2.78 23.37
C ARG A 232 -5.48 3.84 22.36
N THR A 233 -6.22 3.44 21.34
CA THR A 233 -6.90 4.38 20.42
C THR A 233 -8.27 4.80 20.98
N GLY A 234 -8.95 5.70 20.26
CA GLY A 234 -10.38 5.88 20.34
C GLY A 234 -11.13 4.68 19.74
N PRO A 235 -12.47 4.75 19.64
CA PRO A 235 -13.29 3.62 19.22
C PRO A 235 -12.97 3.12 17.80
N THR A 236 -12.94 1.80 17.62
CA THR A 236 -12.68 1.12 16.36
C THR A 236 -13.42 -0.22 16.26
N GLY A 237 -13.80 -0.62 15.05
CA GLY A 237 -14.18 -2.01 14.78
C GLY A 237 -12.97 -2.94 14.84
N ASP A 238 -13.23 -4.26 14.93
CA ASP A 238 -12.23 -5.30 14.67
C ASP A 238 -11.62 -5.11 13.25
N ARG A 239 -10.55 -5.83 12.90
CA ARG A 239 -9.85 -5.64 11.60
C ARG A 239 -9.41 -4.20 11.30
N THR A 240 -9.26 -3.35 12.32
CA THR A 240 -8.63 -2.04 12.19
C THR A 240 -7.12 -2.23 12.07
N THR A 241 -6.50 -1.55 11.11
CA THR A 241 -5.07 -1.68 10.81
C THR A 241 -4.44 -0.30 10.66
N PHE A 242 -3.11 -0.24 10.58
CA PHE A 242 -2.39 1.01 10.35
C PHE A 242 -1.22 0.81 9.39
N PHE A 243 -0.77 1.90 8.79
CA PHE A 243 0.42 1.92 7.95
C PHE A 243 1.09 3.29 7.98
N TYR A 244 2.35 3.34 7.56
CA TYR A 244 3.04 4.61 7.34
C TYR A 244 2.95 5.02 5.87
N ASN A 245 2.50 6.25 5.62
CA ASN A 245 2.54 6.88 4.31
C ASN A 245 3.75 7.84 4.24
N PRO A 246 4.89 7.41 3.66
CA PRO A 246 6.10 8.21 3.62
C PRO A 246 6.02 9.37 2.61
N PHE A 247 5.12 9.31 1.62
CA PHE A 247 4.92 10.41 0.66
C PHE A 247 4.35 11.66 1.32
N ARG A 248 3.61 11.48 2.42
CA ARG A 248 3.01 12.55 3.25
C ARG A 248 3.59 12.63 4.65
N ARG A 249 4.42 11.66 5.03
CA ARG A 249 5.09 11.54 6.34
C ARG A 249 4.10 11.47 7.50
N VAL A 250 3.05 10.67 7.33
CA VAL A 250 2.01 10.45 8.33
C VAL A 250 1.76 8.96 8.54
N TRP A 251 1.40 8.59 9.76
CA TRP A 251 0.75 7.33 10.07
C TRP A 251 -0.73 7.44 9.75
N VAL A 252 -1.29 6.38 9.18
CA VAL A 252 -2.70 6.28 8.84
C VAL A 252 -3.30 5.08 9.54
N TYR A 253 -4.40 5.31 10.26
CA TYR A 253 -5.28 4.25 10.73
C TYR A 253 -6.36 4.01 9.68
N SER A 254 -6.37 2.79 9.16
CA SER A 254 -7.46 2.21 8.37
C SER A 254 -8.46 1.66 9.38
N ILE A 255 -9.47 2.44 9.75
CA ILE A 255 -10.39 2.08 10.83
C ILE A 255 -11.57 1.31 10.23
N ARG A 256 -11.80 0.08 10.66
CA ARG A 256 -13.06 -0.63 10.33
C ARG A 256 -14.20 0.08 11.03
N SER A 257 -15.27 0.34 10.29
CA SER A 257 -16.55 0.71 10.88
C SER A 257 -17.68 0.04 10.13
N ASP A 258 -18.82 -0.01 10.80
CA ASP A 258 -20.03 -0.66 10.32
C ASP A 258 -21.12 0.40 10.11
N PHE A 259 -22.00 0.16 9.12
CA PHE A 259 -23.21 0.94 8.82
C PHE A 259 -23.01 2.45 8.51
N VAL A 260 -22.96 2.81 7.23
CA VAL A 260 -23.25 4.18 6.74
C VAL A 260 -24.57 4.22 5.97
N ASP A 261 -24.98 3.08 5.41
CA ASP A 261 -26.21 2.83 4.63
C ASP A 261 -26.53 1.31 4.65
N ASP A 262 -27.10 0.75 3.57
CA ASP A 262 -27.37 -0.69 3.42
C ASP A 262 -26.09 -1.57 3.36
N ARG A 263 -24.89 -0.97 3.25
CA ARG A 263 -23.60 -1.70 3.35
C ARG A 263 -23.20 -1.89 4.80
N THR A 264 -22.75 -3.09 5.15
CA THR A 264 -22.39 -3.36 6.55
C THR A 264 -20.94 -3.07 6.91
N ARG A 265 -19.97 -3.04 5.95
CA ARG A 265 -18.53 -2.81 6.25
C ARG A 265 -17.85 -1.78 5.34
N TYR A 266 -17.16 -0.82 5.94
CA TYR A 266 -16.35 0.20 5.25
C TYR A 266 -15.16 0.65 6.12
N ARG A 267 -14.34 1.54 5.56
CA ARG A 267 -13.16 2.12 6.24
C ARG A 267 -13.34 3.61 6.48
N LEU A 268 -13.01 4.02 7.71
CA LEU A 268 -12.73 5.40 8.07
C LEU A 268 -11.21 5.64 8.01
N TYR A 269 -10.82 6.90 7.81
CA TYR A 269 -9.45 7.35 7.72
C TYR A 269 -9.13 8.31 8.85
N TRP A 270 -7.99 8.07 9.50
CA TRP A 270 -7.40 8.96 10.47
C TRP A 270 -5.89 9.04 10.24
N GLU A 271 -5.33 10.25 10.12
CA GLU A 271 -3.90 10.45 9.98
C GLU A 271 -3.30 11.18 11.19
N THR A 272 -2.08 10.81 11.56
CA THR A 272 -1.30 11.44 12.63
C THR A 272 0.19 11.42 12.28
N PRO A 273 0.97 12.47 12.61
CA PRO A 273 2.42 12.45 12.39
C PRO A 273 3.14 11.41 13.24
N ASP A 274 2.53 10.95 14.34
CA ASP A 274 3.09 9.98 15.26
C ASP A 274 2.07 8.91 15.64
N LEU A 275 2.39 7.63 15.42
CA LEU A 275 1.46 6.52 15.61
C LEU A 275 0.84 6.49 17.02
N PHE A 276 1.53 6.96 18.06
CA PHE A 276 1.02 6.88 19.43
C PHE A 276 0.34 8.17 19.91
N SER A 277 0.42 9.25 19.12
CA SER A 277 -0.09 10.57 19.50
C SER A 277 -1.35 10.92 18.71
N ASN A 278 -2.25 11.68 19.33
CA ASN A 278 -3.53 12.09 18.73
C ASN A 278 -4.36 10.89 18.23
N VAL A 279 -4.43 9.84 19.04
CA VAL A 279 -5.12 8.58 18.69
C VAL A 279 -6.42 8.37 19.47
N GLN A 280 -6.80 9.31 20.34
CA GLN A 280 -8.02 9.27 21.16
C GLN A 280 -9.17 10.02 20.47
N TRP A 281 -9.47 9.66 19.22
CA TRP A 281 -10.55 10.27 18.45
C TRP A 281 -11.94 9.89 18.99
N ARG A 282 -12.92 10.76 18.75
CA ARG A 282 -14.35 10.45 18.92
C ARG A 282 -14.89 9.76 17.65
N PRO A 283 -15.97 8.96 17.75
CA PRO A 283 -16.53 8.23 16.61
C PRO A 283 -16.85 9.06 15.36
N THR A 284 -17.14 10.35 15.52
CA THR A 284 -17.52 11.26 14.43
C THR A 284 -16.36 12.02 13.79
N GLU A 285 -15.13 11.87 14.28
CA GLU A 285 -13.97 12.64 13.81
C GLU A 285 -13.24 11.98 12.62
N PRO A 286 -13.04 10.65 12.57
CA PRO A 286 -12.51 10.00 11.38
C PRO A 286 -13.41 10.21 10.16
N THR A 287 -12.80 10.45 8.98
CA THR A 287 -13.54 10.69 7.74
C THR A 287 -13.83 9.40 6.98
N LEU A 288 -14.91 9.34 6.21
CA LEU A 288 -15.20 8.21 5.32
C LEU A 288 -14.10 8.07 4.27
N TRP A 289 -13.62 6.84 4.06
CA TRP A 289 -12.46 6.60 3.21
C TRP A 289 -12.74 5.67 2.04
N ALA A 290 -13.04 4.40 2.32
CA ALA A 290 -13.12 3.36 1.31
C ALA A 290 -14.19 2.33 1.67
N GLY A 291 -14.80 1.76 0.64
CA GLY A 291 -15.76 0.67 0.74
C GLY A 291 -15.77 -0.12 -0.56
N ALA A 292 -16.50 -1.24 -0.59
CA ALA A 292 -16.79 -1.92 -1.84
C ALA A 292 -17.79 -1.09 -2.68
N ASP A 293 -17.70 -1.27 -4.00
CA ASP A 293 -18.55 -0.61 -4.99
C ASP A 293 -19.06 -1.64 -6.03
N ARG A 294 -19.92 -1.22 -6.96
CA ARG A 294 -20.51 -2.08 -8.00
C ARG A 294 -19.48 -2.62 -9.01
N GLY A 295 -18.25 -2.11 -9.01
CA GLY A 295 -17.14 -2.70 -9.74
C GLY A 295 -16.59 -3.98 -9.09
N ASP A 296 -16.83 -4.19 -7.79
CA ASP A 296 -16.47 -5.44 -7.12
C ASP A 296 -17.45 -6.56 -7.52
N PRO A 297 -16.97 -7.67 -8.13
CA PRO A 297 -17.87 -8.69 -8.68
C PRO A 297 -18.57 -9.51 -7.57
N GLN A 298 -19.85 -9.79 -7.76
CA GLN A 298 -20.55 -10.74 -6.90
C GLN A 298 -20.11 -12.17 -7.19
N ARG A 299 -20.14 -13.03 -6.15
CA ARG A 299 -20.08 -14.48 -6.34
C ARG A 299 -21.42 -14.98 -6.89
N PRO A 300 -21.45 -15.69 -8.03
CA PRO A 300 -22.69 -16.18 -8.64
C PRO A 300 -23.55 -17.05 -7.69
N GLU A 301 -22.90 -17.78 -6.79
CA GLU A 301 -23.52 -18.67 -5.80
C GLU A 301 -24.21 -17.91 -4.65
N TYR A 302 -23.77 -16.69 -4.34
CA TYR A 302 -24.31 -15.90 -3.22
C TYR A 302 -25.22 -14.77 -3.70
N LYS A 303 -24.86 -14.09 -4.79
CA LYS A 303 -25.57 -12.89 -5.31
C LYS A 303 -25.75 -11.79 -4.25
N ILE A 304 -24.82 -11.72 -3.32
CA ILE A 304 -24.77 -10.70 -2.26
C ILE A 304 -23.85 -9.57 -2.70
N PHE A 305 -24.21 -8.33 -2.38
CA PHE A 305 -23.35 -7.17 -2.63
C PHE A 305 -22.02 -7.32 -1.86
N PRO A 306 -20.85 -7.22 -2.51
CA PRO A 306 -19.58 -7.40 -1.82
C PRO A 306 -19.31 -6.27 -0.83
N GLU A 307 -18.46 -6.54 0.15
CA GLU A 307 -18.12 -5.57 1.20
C GLU A 307 -16.61 -5.52 1.44
N LEU A 308 -16.12 -4.38 1.93
CA LEU A 308 -14.70 -4.19 2.22
C LEU A 308 -14.39 -4.67 3.65
N TYR A 309 -13.81 -5.86 3.76
CA TYR A 309 -13.49 -6.50 5.03
C TYR A 309 -12.22 -5.91 5.67
N ASN A 310 -11.18 -5.71 4.85
CA ASN A 310 -9.91 -5.15 5.30
C ASN A 310 -9.25 -4.32 4.19
N LEU A 311 -8.43 -3.35 4.59
CA LEU A 311 -7.57 -2.58 3.69
C LEU A 311 -6.20 -2.38 4.34
N ASP A 312 -5.22 -3.17 3.91
CA ASP A 312 -3.80 -3.01 4.26
C ASP A 312 -3.11 -2.19 3.18
N CYS A 313 -2.18 -1.32 3.55
CA CYS A 313 -1.49 -0.45 2.61
C CYS A 313 0.01 -0.38 2.88
N VAL A 314 0.78 -0.13 1.82
CA VAL A 314 2.22 0.09 1.91
C VAL A 314 2.68 0.99 0.77
N ALA A 315 3.71 1.80 0.99
CA ALA A 315 4.36 2.53 -0.08
C ALA A 315 5.28 1.60 -0.88
N TYR A 316 5.09 1.57 -2.20
CA TYR A 316 5.89 0.79 -3.13
C TYR A 316 6.29 1.67 -4.30
N GLU A 317 7.60 1.82 -4.48
CA GLU A 317 8.21 2.63 -5.53
C GLU A 317 7.65 4.06 -5.52
N SER A 318 6.86 4.42 -6.53
CA SER A 318 6.33 5.77 -6.76
C SER A 318 4.87 5.95 -6.34
N LEU A 319 4.26 4.99 -5.63
CA LEU A 319 2.85 5.07 -5.22
C LEU A 319 2.53 4.24 -3.96
N LEU A 320 1.32 4.37 -3.44
CA LEU A 320 0.79 3.54 -2.37
C LEU A 320 0.03 2.35 -2.96
N LEU A 321 0.37 1.14 -2.52
CA LEU A 321 -0.40 -0.09 -2.77
C LEU A 321 -1.47 -0.25 -1.70
N GLY A 322 -2.66 -0.67 -2.11
CA GLY A 322 -3.73 -1.10 -1.22
C GLY A 322 -4.13 -2.54 -1.53
N LEU A 323 -4.12 -3.41 -0.51
CA LEU A 323 -4.65 -4.76 -0.56
C LEU A 323 -6.06 -4.76 0.05
N PHE A 324 -7.05 -4.80 -0.83
CA PHE A 324 -8.47 -4.77 -0.49
C PHE A 324 -8.97 -6.20 -0.28
N THR A 325 -9.21 -6.61 0.96
CA THR A 325 -9.88 -7.88 1.20
C THR A 325 -11.39 -7.69 1.04
N ILE A 326 -11.94 -8.26 -0.02
CA ILE A 326 -13.35 -8.16 -0.37
C ILE A 326 -14.09 -9.40 0.12
N TRP A 327 -15.04 -9.19 1.03
CA TRP A 327 -16.01 -10.19 1.42
C TRP A 327 -17.07 -10.31 0.33
N ARG A 328 -17.36 -11.52 -0.14
CA ARG A 328 -18.24 -11.74 -1.30
C ARG A 328 -19.54 -12.47 -0.98
N GLY A 329 -19.93 -12.52 0.30
CA GLY A 329 -21.07 -13.30 0.78
C GLY A 329 -20.63 -14.42 1.72
N GLU A 330 -21.61 -15.05 2.38
CA GLU A 330 -21.39 -16.22 3.24
C GLU A 330 -22.59 -17.16 3.21
N GLN A 331 -22.35 -18.45 3.44
CA GLN A 331 -23.37 -19.48 3.62
C GLN A 331 -22.96 -20.39 4.78
N PRO A 332 -23.91 -21.05 5.48
CA PRO A 332 -23.59 -21.90 6.63
C PRO A 332 -22.71 -23.12 6.31
N THR A 333 -22.50 -23.43 5.04
CA THR A 333 -21.84 -24.65 4.56
C THR A 333 -20.37 -24.47 4.16
N ARG A 334 -19.88 -23.22 4.12
CA ARG A 334 -18.50 -22.85 3.81
C ARG A 334 -18.17 -21.55 4.55
N GLU A 335 -17.04 -21.54 5.26
CA GLU A 335 -16.52 -20.31 5.86
C GLU A 335 -16.40 -19.19 4.82
N LYS A 336 -16.76 -17.97 5.23
CA LYS A 336 -16.98 -16.82 4.34
C LYS A 336 -15.81 -16.54 3.39
N PRO A 337 -16.01 -16.60 2.06
CA PRO A 337 -14.93 -16.33 1.13
C PRO A 337 -14.61 -14.86 0.99
N ASN A 338 -13.33 -14.60 1.24
CA ASN A 338 -12.69 -13.33 1.09
C ASN A 338 -11.55 -13.48 0.10
N ASP A 339 -11.56 -12.65 -0.93
CA ASP A 339 -10.48 -12.55 -1.91
C ASP A 339 -9.74 -11.22 -1.68
N VAL A 340 -8.42 -11.21 -1.90
CA VAL A 340 -7.66 -9.95 -1.89
C VAL A 340 -7.60 -9.41 -3.31
N CYS A 341 -8.02 -8.16 -3.49
CA CYS A 341 -7.85 -7.35 -4.69
C CYS A 341 -6.76 -6.29 -4.46
N VAL A 342 -6.24 -5.71 -5.53
CA VAL A 342 -5.23 -4.65 -5.46
C VAL A 342 -5.81 -3.31 -5.93
N GLY A 343 -5.35 -2.22 -5.32
CA GLY A 343 -5.61 -0.85 -5.74
C GLY A 343 -4.37 0.02 -5.57
N PHE A 344 -4.38 1.18 -6.23
CA PHE A 344 -3.23 2.08 -6.31
C PHE A 344 -3.65 3.50 -5.94
N SER A 345 -2.83 4.19 -5.15
CA SER A 345 -3.06 5.59 -4.80
C SER A 345 -1.80 6.42 -5.00
N ARG A 346 -1.94 7.58 -5.64
CA ARG A 346 -0.84 8.54 -5.86
C ARG A 346 -0.89 9.74 -4.93
N ASP A 347 -2.01 9.96 -4.26
CA ASP A 347 -2.19 11.02 -3.26
C ASP A 347 -2.28 10.50 -1.82
N GLY A 348 -2.34 9.17 -1.66
CA GLY A 348 -2.42 8.50 -0.37
C GLY A 348 -3.82 8.44 0.24
N PHE A 349 -4.87 8.86 -0.48
CA PHE A 349 -6.25 8.83 0.00
C PHE A 349 -7.24 8.29 -1.04
N HIS A 350 -7.15 8.71 -2.31
CA HIS A 350 -8.02 8.24 -3.38
C HIS A 350 -7.41 7.02 -4.06
N TRP A 351 -8.26 6.05 -4.41
CA TRP A 351 -7.85 4.75 -4.93
C TRP A 351 -8.30 4.56 -6.38
N ASP A 352 -7.36 4.26 -7.26
CA ASP A 352 -7.66 3.66 -8.57
C ASP A 352 -7.65 2.13 -8.45
N ARG A 353 -8.66 1.49 -9.02
CA ARG A 353 -8.86 0.03 -8.98
C ARG A 353 -9.34 -0.46 -10.36
N PRO A 354 -8.48 -0.37 -11.39
CA PRO A 354 -8.88 -0.65 -12.78
C PRO A 354 -9.09 -2.15 -13.05
N ASP A 355 -8.41 -3.04 -12.32
CA ASP A 355 -8.68 -4.48 -12.32
C ASP A 355 -9.36 -4.88 -11.01
N ARG A 356 -10.56 -5.46 -11.13
CA ARG A 356 -11.40 -5.88 -10.00
C ARG A 356 -11.39 -7.39 -9.76
N ARG A 357 -10.63 -8.13 -10.57
CA ARG A 357 -10.42 -9.57 -10.37
C ARG A 357 -9.70 -9.80 -9.02
N ALA A 358 -9.91 -10.98 -8.45
CA ALA A 358 -9.14 -11.41 -7.28
C ALA A 358 -7.64 -11.45 -7.66
N PHE A 359 -6.85 -10.67 -6.92
CA PHE A 359 -5.39 -10.60 -7.05
C PHE A 359 -4.75 -11.79 -6.31
N LEU A 360 -5.23 -12.09 -5.10
CA LEU A 360 -4.91 -13.32 -4.36
C LEU A 360 -6.24 -14.02 -4.00
N PRO A 361 -6.67 -15.00 -4.82
CA PRO A 361 -7.98 -15.63 -4.67
C PRO A 361 -7.98 -16.72 -3.60
N VAL A 362 -9.16 -17.06 -3.09
CA VAL A 362 -9.41 -18.36 -2.44
C VAL A 362 -9.29 -19.49 -3.48
N SER A 363 -9.09 -20.72 -3.00
CA SER A 363 -9.30 -21.89 -3.85
C SER A 363 -10.78 -22.24 -3.92
N GLU A 364 -11.24 -22.74 -5.07
CA GLU A 364 -12.58 -23.32 -5.21
C GLU A 364 -12.60 -24.85 -4.99
N HIS A 365 -11.47 -25.43 -4.57
CA HIS A 365 -11.34 -26.87 -4.30
C HIS A 365 -11.34 -27.14 -2.79
N VAL A 366 -12.31 -27.92 -2.34
CA VAL A 366 -12.41 -28.36 -0.95
C VAL A 366 -11.14 -29.11 -0.54
N GLY A 367 -10.56 -28.72 0.59
CA GLY A 367 -9.38 -29.36 1.16
C GLY A 367 -8.08 -28.59 0.93
N ASP A 368 -8.08 -27.62 0.02
CA ASP A 368 -6.97 -26.68 -0.17
C ASP A 368 -6.84 -25.77 1.06
N TRP A 369 -5.60 -25.41 1.39
CA TRP A 369 -5.26 -24.61 2.58
C TRP A 369 -5.93 -23.23 2.61
N ASN A 370 -6.32 -22.70 1.44
CA ASN A 370 -6.98 -21.41 1.25
C ASN A 370 -8.37 -21.54 0.61
N TRP A 371 -9.05 -22.68 0.76
CA TRP A 371 -10.40 -22.89 0.20
C TRP A 371 -11.43 -21.88 0.69
N ALA A 372 -11.37 -21.48 1.96
CA ALA A 372 -12.41 -20.64 2.55
C ALA A 372 -12.07 -19.16 2.45
N ASN A 373 -11.08 -18.67 3.21
CA ASN A 373 -10.88 -17.23 3.43
C ASN A 373 -9.41 -16.84 3.28
N VAL A 374 -9.13 -15.88 2.40
CA VAL A 374 -7.79 -15.33 2.16
C VAL A 374 -7.73 -13.87 2.62
N GLN A 375 -6.69 -13.53 3.39
CA GLN A 375 -6.48 -12.16 3.90
C GLN A 375 -5.03 -11.74 3.70
N SER A 376 -4.82 -10.44 3.47
CA SER A 376 -3.51 -9.84 3.37
C SER A 376 -2.76 -9.86 4.71
N ALA A 377 -1.45 -9.61 4.62
CA ALA A 377 -0.59 -9.36 5.75
C ALA A 377 -0.01 -7.93 5.72
N GLY A 378 0.32 -7.40 6.90
CA GLY A 378 1.01 -6.12 7.05
C GLY A 378 2.36 -6.12 6.33
N GLY A 379 2.75 -4.96 5.79
CA GLY A 379 3.88 -4.82 4.87
C GLY A 379 3.53 -5.11 3.40
N CYS A 380 2.39 -5.77 3.15
CA CYS A 380 1.77 -6.11 1.85
C CYS A 380 2.63 -6.95 0.88
N CYS A 381 3.83 -6.52 0.56
CA CYS A 381 4.77 -7.26 -0.29
C CYS A 381 6.23 -7.03 0.10
N LEU A 382 7.06 -8.00 -0.26
CA LEU A 382 8.52 -7.98 -0.08
C LEU A 382 9.22 -8.05 -1.43
N ILE A 383 10.34 -7.34 -1.55
CA ILE A 383 11.16 -7.33 -2.77
C ILE A 383 12.25 -8.38 -2.64
N VAL A 384 12.23 -9.42 -3.46
CA VAL A 384 13.24 -10.49 -3.47
C VAL A 384 13.81 -10.63 -4.87
N GLY A 385 14.91 -9.91 -5.12
CA GLY A 385 15.51 -9.79 -6.44
C GLY A 385 14.52 -9.21 -7.45
N ASP A 386 14.17 -10.04 -8.44
CA ASP A 386 13.28 -9.68 -9.55
C ASP A 386 11.81 -10.05 -9.30
N ARG A 387 11.46 -10.41 -8.06
CA ARG A 387 10.11 -10.81 -7.67
C ARG A 387 9.59 -10.00 -6.49
N LEU A 388 8.27 -9.91 -6.42
CA LEU A 388 7.53 -9.54 -5.22
C LEU A 388 6.96 -10.79 -4.57
N LEU A 389 7.09 -10.90 -3.25
CA LEU A 389 6.42 -11.93 -2.44
C LEU A 389 5.23 -11.30 -1.73
N PHE A 390 4.06 -11.92 -1.85
CA PHE A 390 2.82 -11.54 -1.17
C PHE A 390 2.43 -12.65 -0.21
N TYR A 391 2.47 -12.37 1.10
CA TYR A 391 2.05 -13.31 2.13
C TYR A 391 0.56 -13.12 2.43
N VAL A 392 -0.13 -14.23 2.63
CA VAL A 392 -1.55 -14.24 2.99
C VAL A 392 -1.83 -15.31 4.03
N SER A 393 -2.85 -15.09 4.84
CA SER A 393 -3.47 -16.20 5.56
C SER A 393 -4.46 -16.94 4.67
N GLY A 394 -4.56 -18.25 4.85
CA GLY A 394 -5.56 -19.10 4.23
C GLY A 394 -6.28 -19.94 5.29
N ARG A 395 -7.60 -20.01 5.17
CA ARG A 395 -8.45 -20.92 5.94
C ARG A 395 -8.77 -22.12 5.06
N ARG A 396 -8.46 -23.33 5.55
CA ARG A 396 -8.82 -24.57 4.87
C ARG A 396 -10.33 -24.83 4.88
N GLY A 397 -11.03 -24.24 5.85
CA GLY A 397 -12.45 -24.46 6.10
C GLY A 397 -12.77 -25.89 6.56
N VAL A 398 -14.02 -26.08 6.97
CA VAL A 398 -14.57 -27.40 7.27
C VAL A 398 -15.85 -27.61 6.44
N PRO A 399 -15.87 -28.57 5.51
CA PRO A 399 -17.01 -28.77 4.61
C PRO A 399 -18.32 -28.95 5.35
N GLY A 400 -19.36 -28.24 4.91
CA GLY A 400 -20.69 -28.29 5.52
C GLY A 400 -20.84 -27.40 6.76
N THR A 401 -19.86 -26.55 7.06
CA THR A 401 -19.89 -25.63 8.21
C THR A 401 -19.31 -24.25 7.83
N GLY A 402 -19.58 -23.25 8.66
CA GLY A 402 -18.90 -21.95 8.64
C GLY A 402 -17.58 -21.92 9.42
N ASP A 403 -17.04 -23.07 9.84
CA ASP A 403 -15.82 -23.09 10.65
C ASP A 403 -14.57 -22.82 9.78
N PRO A 404 -13.60 -22.03 10.26
CA PRO A 404 -12.40 -21.70 9.50
C PRO A 404 -11.46 -22.90 9.32
N GLY A 405 -11.53 -23.90 10.21
CA GLY A 405 -10.67 -25.08 10.15
C GLY A 405 -9.20 -24.74 10.39
N VAL A 406 -8.31 -25.48 9.73
CA VAL A 406 -6.86 -25.22 9.81
C VAL A 406 -6.53 -23.92 9.10
N CYS A 407 -5.84 -23.04 9.83
CA CYS A 407 -5.46 -21.71 9.41
C CYS A 407 -3.94 -21.62 9.23
N SER A 408 -3.48 -21.27 8.02
CA SER A 408 -2.07 -21.36 7.63
C SER A 408 -1.61 -20.11 6.86
N THR A 409 -0.29 -19.94 6.70
CA THR A 409 0.30 -18.90 5.85
C THR A 409 0.70 -19.47 4.49
N GLY A 410 0.29 -18.79 3.42
CA GLY A 410 0.82 -19.02 2.08
C GLY A 410 1.54 -17.79 1.54
N VAL A 411 2.26 -18.00 0.45
CA VAL A 411 2.95 -16.94 -0.29
C VAL A 411 2.65 -17.05 -1.78
N ALA A 412 2.52 -15.91 -2.46
CA ALA A 412 2.43 -15.83 -3.91
C ALA A 412 3.54 -14.93 -4.45
N THR A 413 3.93 -15.14 -5.70
CA THR A 413 5.00 -14.36 -6.35
C THR A 413 4.50 -13.64 -7.59
N LEU A 414 4.98 -12.42 -7.80
CA LEU A 414 4.79 -11.65 -9.03
C LEU A 414 6.16 -11.14 -9.50
N ARG A 415 6.33 -10.90 -10.80
CA ARG A 415 7.46 -10.09 -11.30
C ARG A 415 7.52 -8.76 -10.53
N ARG A 416 8.71 -8.28 -10.17
CA ARG A 416 8.89 -6.93 -9.63
C ARG A 416 8.27 -5.90 -10.58
N ASP A 417 7.46 -4.98 -10.05
CA ASP A 417 6.66 -4.01 -10.82
C ASP A 417 5.58 -4.60 -11.74
N GLY A 418 5.37 -5.92 -11.68
CA GLY A 418 4.58 -6.68 -12.65
C GLY A 418 3.07 -6.50 -12.57
N PHE A 419 2.54 -5.50 -11.87
CA PHE A 419 1.09 -5.33 -11.69
C PHE A 419 0.35 -5.10 -13.02
N ALA A 420 0.95 -4.31 -13.91
CA ALA A 420 0.44 -4.03 -15.24
C ALA A 420 1.59 -3.89 -16.24
N SER A 421 1.32 -4.24 -17.50
CA SER A 421 2.22 -3.96 -18.63
C SER A 421 1.49 -3.24 -19.75
N MET A 422 2.25 -2.54 -20.59
CA MET A 422 1.83 -2.00 -21.87
C MET A 422 2.42 -2.85 -22.99
N ASP A 423 1.55 -3.49 -23.76
CA ASP A 423 1.89 -4.58 -24.68
C ASP A 423 1.74 -4.12 -26.15
N SER A 424 2.71 -4.48 -27.00
CA SER A 424 2.63 -4.19 -28.44
C SER A 424 1.59 -5.03 -29.18
N ASP A 425 1.36 -6.26 -28.70
CA ASP A 425 0.60 -7.29 -29.43
C ASP A 425 -0.77 -7.57 -28.77
N GLY A 426 -1.15 -6.79 -27.75
CA GLY A 426 -2.41 -6.97 -27.02
C GLY A 426 -3.65 -6.42 -27.74
N GLN A 427 -4.83 -6.93 -27.38
CA GLN A 427 -6.10 -6.42 -27.90
C GLN A 427 -6.32 -4.97 -27.47
N ARG A 428 -6.45 -4.06 -28.45
CA ARG A 428 -6.64 -2.63 -28.19
C ARG A 428 -7.96 -2.41 -27.42
N PRO A 429 -7.96 -1.60 -26.34
CA PRO A 429 -9.20 -1.16 -25.70
C PRO A 429 -10.08 -0.40 -26.69
N ARG A 430 -11.41 -0.53 -26.55
CA ARG A 430 -12.40 0.15 -27.42
C ARG A 430 -12.42 1.67 -27.27
N ILE A 431 -11.80 2.22 -26.22
CA ILE A 431 -11.76 3.65 -25.93
C ILE A 431 -10.32 4.03 -25.62
N GLN A 432 -9.63 4.61 -26.60
CA GLN A 432 -8.44 5.41 -26.39
C GLN A 432 -8.69 6.77 -27.01
N ARG A 433 -8.12 7.82 -26.42
CA ARG A 433 -7.86 9.08 -27.13
C ARG A 433 -6.79 8.81 -28.18
N VAL A 434 -7.15 8.09 -29.24
CA VAL A 434 -6.28 7.87 -30.38
C VAL A 434 -6.41 9.10 -31.26
N SER A 435 -5.38 9.94 -31.31
CA SER A 435 -5.26 10.86 -32.44
C SER A 435 -5.13 10.02 -33.70
N PRO A 436 -5.81 10.36 -34.82
CA PRO A 436 -5.65 9.67 -36.10
C PRO A 436 -4.19 9.57 -36.59
N SER A 437 -3.27 10.35 -35.99
CA SER A 437 -1.85 10.44 -36.31
C SER A 437 -0.90 9.70 -35.35
N ILE A 438 -1.39 8.86 -34.42
CA ILE A 438 -0.51 8.17 -33.47
C ILE A 438 0.44 7.18 -34.18
N ALA A 439 1.71 7.14 -33.78
CA ALA A 439 2.63 6.10 -34.20
C ALA A 439 2.20 4.74 -33.61
N THR A 440 2.13 3.70 -34.43
CA THR A 440 1.75 2.36 -33.99
C THR A 440 2.77 1.76 -33.02
N ALA A 441 2.29 0.98 -32.05
CA ALA A 441 3.08 0.35 -31.00
C ALA A 441 3.93 1.33 -30.17
N THR A 442 3.37 2.50 -29.86
CA THR A 442 4.03 3.52 -29.03
C THR A 442 3.27 3.90 -27.77
N LEU A 443 4.02 4.41 -26.79
CA LEU A 443 3.50 5.11 -25.61
C LEU A 443 4.30 6.39 -25.40
N THR A 444 3.62 7.52 -25.32
CA THR A 444 4.21 8.82 -24.99
C THR A 444 3.74 9.25 -23.60
N THR A 445 4.69 9.63 -22.75
CA THR A 445 4.37 10.15 -21.42
C THR A 445 3.76 11.55 -21.49
N ARG A 446 3.04 11.94 -20.44
CA ARG A 446 2.84 13.37 -20.10
C ARG A 446 4.21 14.07 -19.98
N PRO A 447 4.26 15.41 -19.97
CA PRO A 447 5.51 16.12 -19.66
C PRO A 447 6.02 15.69 -18.28
N VAL A 448 7.28 15.29 -18.22
CA VAL A 448 7.96 14.85 -17.00
C VAL A 448 9.20 15.70 -16.74
N ARG A 449 9.64 15.71 -15.49
CA ARG A 449 10.93 16.26 -15.05
C ARG A 449 11.62 15.28 -14.13
N PHE A 450 12.95 15.21 -14.22
CA PHE A 450 13.80 14.36 -13.38
C PHE A 450 15.17 15.00 -13.17
N SER A 451 15.89 14.55 -12.15
CA SER A 451 17.27 14.95 -11.82
C SER A 451 18.31 13.87 -12.15
N GLY A 452 17.88 12.63 -12.36
CA GLY A 452 18.76 11.50 -12.72
C GLY A 452 19.43 11.63 -14.09
N ARG A 453 20.29 10.66 -14.40
CA ARG A 453 21.08 10.62 -15.66
C ARG A 453 20.83 9.36 -16.48
N TYR A 454 20.41 8.26 -15.87
CA TYR A 454 20.38 6.95 -16.53
C TYR A 454 18.94 6.43 -16.60
N LEU A 455 18.40 6.29 -17.82
CA LEU A 455 17.07 5.70 -18.03
C LEU A 455 17.12 4.18 -17.93
N PHE A 456 16.23 3.63 -17.11
CA PHE A 456 15.99 2.20 -16.97
C PHE A 456 14.54 1.87 -17.28
N VAL A 457 14.33 0.64 -17.75
CA VAL A 457 13.01 0.07 -17.96
C VAL A 457 12.91 -1.32 -17.32
N ASN A 458 11.69 -1.68 -16.95
CA ASN A 458 11.29 -3.05 -16.70
C ASN A 458 10.52 -3.54 -17.92
N THR A 459 11.10 -4.48 -18.67
CA THR A 459 10.55 -4.94 -19.96
C THR A 459 10.72 -6.44 -20.13
N ASP A 460 9.77 -7.04 -20.83
CA ASP A 460 9.84 -8.41 -21.36
C ASP A 460 9.79 -8.31 -22.88
N VAL A 461 10.78 -8.87 -23.58
CA VAL A 461 10.92 -8.75 -25.05
C VAL A 461 11.04 -10.15 -25.64
N ASP A 462 10.16 -10.48 -26.59
CA ASP A 462 10.17 -11.77 -27.28
C ASP A 462 11.32 -11.82 -28.30
N THR A 463 12.49 -12.26 -27.86
CA THR A 463 13.69 -12.36 -28.70
C THR A 463 13.68 -13.59 -29.62
N PRO A 464 14.31 -13.54 -30.82
CA PRO A 464 15.12 -12.44 -31.37
C PRO A 464 14.32 -11.38 -32.16
N ALA A 465 13.03 -11.62 -32.42
CA ALA A 465 12.22 -10.77 -33.29
C ALA A 465 11.87 -9.41 -32.66
N GLY A 466 11.61 -9.41 -31.36
CA GLY A 466 11.20 -8.23 -30.61
C GLY A 466 12.31 -7.20 -30.36
N SER A 467 11.90 -5.99 -30.02
CA SER A 467 12.77 -4.95 -29.49
C SER A 467 11.97 -3.82 -28.85
N MET A 468 12.63 -3.09 -27.95
CA MET A 468 12.14 -1.82 -27.42
C MET A 468 13.20 -0.73 -27.65
N ARG A 469 12.74 0.48 -27.97
CA ARG A 469 13.57 1.70 -28.04
C ARG A 469 12.83 2.87 -27.39
N VAL A 470 13.58 3.92 -27.05
CA VAL A 470 13.03 5.13 -26.44
C VAL A 470 13.64 6.36 -27.11
N GLU A 471 12.80 7.34 -27.42
CA GLU A 471 13.25 8.68 -27.78
C GLU A 471 12.80 9.71 -26.73
N VAL A 472 13.58 10.78 -26.59
CA VAL A 472 13.25 11.91 -25.71
C VAL A 472 12.75 13.07 -26.56
N LEU A 473 11.62 13.63 -26.18
CA LEU A 473 10.96 14.71 -26.88
C LEU A 473 10.92 15.98 -26.01
N ASP A 474 10.90 17.13 -26.67
CA ASP A 474 10.59 18.41 -26.02
C ASP A 474 9.10 18.49 -25.63
N ARG A 475 8.71 19.62 -25.03
CA ARG A 475 7.31 19.85 -24.60
C ARG A 475 6.31 19.80 -25.76
N ASP A 476 6.74 20.17 -26.96
CA ASP A 476 5.94 20.22 -28.19
C ASP A 476 5.94 18.88 -28.95
N GLY A 477 6.64 17.86 -28.43
CA GLY A 477 6.71 16.52 -29.02
C GLY A 477 7.76 16.37 -30.13
N ARG A 478 8.69 17.31 -30.27
CA ARG A 478 9.81 17.20 -31.23
C ARG A 478 10.97 16.42 -30.61
N PRO A 479 11.59 15.48 -31.34
CA PRO A 479 12.76 14.76 -30.84
C PRO A 479 13.92 15.68 -30.47
N ILE A 480 14.49 15.50 -29.28
CA ILE A 480 15.68 16.21 -28.81
C ILE A 480 16.90 15.37 -29.24
N GLY A 481 17.72 15.88 -30.16
CA GLY A 481 19.06 15.32 -30.39
C GLY A 481 19.93 15.55 -29.15
N PRO A 482 20.72 14.56 -28.68
CA PRO A 482 21.11 13.28 -29.31
C PRO A 482 20.19 12.07 -29.01
N TYR A 483 19.02 12.26 -28.42
CA TYR A 483 18.16 11.20 -27.89
C TYR A 483 17.06 10.74 -28.84
N SER A 484 17.33 10.76 -30.15
CA SER A 484 16.38 10.33 -31.17
C SER A 484 16.19 8.81 -31.19
N ILE A 485 15.11 8.36 -31.82
CA ILE A 485 14.81 6.94 -31.99
C ILE A 485 15.91 6.18 -32.76
N ASP A 486 16.53 6.82 -33.75
CA ASP A 486 17.60 6.21 -34.55
C ASP A 486 18.89 6.05 -33.75
N ALA A 487 19.18 7.01 -32.88
CA ALA A 487 20.32 6.96 -31.97
C ALA A 487 20.13 6.00 -30.79
N CYS A 488 18.88 5.65 -30.42
CA CYS A 488 18.61 4.73 -29.32
C CYS A 488 19.08 3.30 -29.65
N ASN A 489 19.88 2.68 -28.80
CA ASN A 489 20.19 1.25 -28.95
C ASN A 489 18.94 0.41 -28.66
N ARG A 490 18.79 -0.73 -29.36
CA ARG A 490 17.66 -1.65 -29.15
C ARG A 490 17.84 -2.40 -27.83
N VAL A 491 16.82 -2.38 -26.98
CA VAL A 491 16.70 -3.28 -25.83
C VAL A 491 16.04 -4.58 -26.29
N ARG A 492 16.69 -5.72 -26.01
CA ARG A 492 16.29 -7.07 -26.46
C ARG A 492 16.50 -8.10 -25.36
N THR A 493 15.85 -7.88 -24.22
CA THR A 493 16.02 -8.73 -23.04
C THR A 493 14.75 -8.71 -22.21
N ASP A 494 14.44 -9.84 -21.58
CA ASP A 494 13.58 -9.84 -20.41
C ASP A 494 14.41 -9.41 -19.19
N SER A 495 14.09 -8.23 -18.64
CA SER A 495 14.77 -7.69 -17.47
C SER A 495 13.87 -6.75 -16.68
N THR A 496 13.93 -6.87 -15.35
CA THR A 496 13.30 -5.92 -14.43
C THR A 496 14.06 -4.59 -14.33
N ARG A 497 15.27 -4.51 -14.92
CA ARG A 497 16.18 -3.36 -14.85
C ARG A 497 17.13 -3.34 -16.04
N ALA A 498 16.58 -3.10 -17.23
CA ALA A 498 17.38 -2.88 -18.44
C ALA A 498 17.70 -1.39 -18.61
N ARG A 499 18.97 -1.07 -18.83
CA ARG A 499 19.42 0.30 -19.12
C ARG A 499 19.13 0.64 -20.59
N VAL A 500 18.53 1.80 -20.83
CA VAL A 500 18.41 2.39 -22.17
C VAL A 500 19.66 3.21 -22.46
N THR A 501 20.20 3.09 -23.68
CA THR A 501 21.41 3.79 -24.11
C THR A 501 21.25 4.34 -25.52
N TRP A 502 22.02 5.37 -25.86
CA TRP A 502 22.07 5.97 -27.18
C TRP A 502 23.49 5.94 -27.72
N THR A 503 23.66 5.82 -29.03
CA THR A 503 24.98 5.80 -29.69
C THR A 503 25.69 7.14 -29.60
N SER A 504 24.92 8.23 -29.61
CA SER A 504 25.43 9.61 -29.64
C SER A 504 25.37 10.31 -28.27
N ALA A 505 25.05 9.60 -27.19
CA ALA A 505 24.97 10.17 -25.84
C ALA A 505 25.35 9.14 -24.76
N ALA A 506 26.20 9.53 -23.82
CA ALA A 506 26.59 8.66 -22.71
C ALA A 506 25.45 8.43 -21.69
N ASP A 507 24.62 9.46 -21.48
CA ASP A 507 23.53 9.51 -20.51
C ASP A 507 22.55 10.66 -20.82
N LEU A 508 21.51 10.84 -20.00
CA LEU A 508 20.50 11.90 -20.10
C LEU A 508 20.93 13.24 -19.45
N GLY A 509 22.21 13.42 -19.13
CA GLY A 509 22.68 14.61 -18.41
C GLY A 509 22.36 15.94 -19.10
N ALA A 510 22.27 15.96 -20.43
CA ALA A 510 21.96 17.17 -21.20
C ALA A 510 20.49 17.62 -21.10
N VAL A 511 19.60 16.76 -20.58
CA VAL A 511 18.16 17.05 -20.38
C VAL A 511 17.73 16.86 -18.92
N SER A 512 18.67 16.68 -18.00
CA SER A 512 18.38 16.61 -16.57
C SER A 512 17.87 17.98 -16.08
N GLY A 513 16.76 17.98 -15.35
CA GLY A 513 16.04 19.18 -14.90
C GLY A 513 15.09 19.79 -15.94
N GLU A 514 15.22 19.42 -17.21
CA GLU A 514 14.37 19.93 -18.29
C GLU A 514 12.98 19.28 -18.27
N ILE A 515 12.03 19.93 -18.94
CA ILE A 515 10.70 19.36 -19.18
C ILE A 515 10.74 18.59 -20.49
N VAL A 516 10.60 17.27 -20.41
CA VAL A 516 10.65 16.39 -21.58
C VAL A 516 9.49 15.40 -21.59
N ARG A 517 9.36 14.65 -22.68
CA ARG A 517 8.51 13.45 -22.74
C ARG A 517 9.36 12.26 -23.17
N PHE A 518 9.03 11.07 -22.69
CA PHE A 518 9.56 9.84 -23.24
C PHE A 518 8.55 9.23 -24.20
N ARG A 519 8.99 8.85 -25.40
CA ARG A 519 8.21 7.99 -26.29
C ARG A 519 8.88 6.64 -26.40
N PHE A 520 8.18 5.62 -25.92
CA PHE A 520 8.57 4.21 -26.02
C PHE A 520 8.02 3.63 -27.31
N HIS A 521 8.86 2.88 -28.02
CA HIS A 521 8.53 2.16 -29.25
C HIS A 521 8.75 0.68 -29.00
N LEU A 522 7.71 -0.13 -29.16
CA LEU A 522 7.73 -1.56 -28.84
C LEU A 522 7.43 -2.40 -30.10
N SER A 523 8.05 -3.57 -30.18
CA SER A 523 7.74 -4.62 -31.15
C SER A 523 7.89 -5.96 -30.45
N SER A 524 6.83 -6.76 -30.40
CA SER A 524 6.74 -8.00 -29.63
C SER A 524 7.40 -7.87 -28.24
N ALA A 525 6.88 -6.92 -27.48
CA ALA A 525 7.43 -6.55 -26.17
C ALA A 525 6.33 -6.05 -25.24
N ARG A 526 6.63 -6.14 -23.94
CA ARG A 526 5.86 -5.60 -22.83
C ARG A 526 6.71 -4.63 -22.02
N LEU A 527 6.13 -3.49 -21.65
CA LEU A 527 6.75 -2.50 -20.77
C LEU A 527 5.97 -2.42 -19.45
N TYR A 528 6.62 -2.73 -18.34
CA TYR A 528 6.02 -2.75 -16.99
C TYR A 528 6.24 -1.46 -16.21
N ALA A 529 7.44 -0.87 -16.33
CA ALA A 529 7.82 0.36 -15.63
C ALA A 529 9.02 1.05 -16.29
N PHE A 530 9.26 2.31 -15.94
CA PHE A 530 10.49 3.05 -16.27
C PHE A 530 10.93 3.97 -15.13
N TRP A 531 12.19 4.38 -15.10
CA TRP A 531 12.69 5.41 -14.17
C TRP A 531 14.03 6.00 -14.63
N VAL A 532 14.37 7.18 -14.13
CA VAL A 532 15.67 7.80 -14.37
C VAL A 532 16.48 7.83 -13.07
N SER A 533 17.56 7.05 -13.01
CA SER A 533 18.42 6.96 -11.84
C SER A 533 19.58 7.95 -11.91
N ALA A 534 20.01 8.47 -10.76
CA ALA A 534 21.29 9.17 -10.65
C ALA A 534 22.50 8.21 -10.77
N SER A 535 22.31 6.92 -10.47
CA SER A 535 23.35 5.89 -10.47
C SER A 535 23.32 5.01 -11.73
N PRO A 536 24.47 4.59 -12.28
CA PRO A 536 24.52 3.60 -13.35
C PRO A 536 24.06 2.20 -12.90
N THR A 537 23.87 1.95 -11.59
CA THR A 537 23.33 0.69 -11.05
C THR A 537 21.80 0.61 -11.12
N GLY A 538 21.11 1.74 -11.37
CA GLY A 538 19.66 1.79 -11.52
C GLY A 538 18.87 1.79 -10.21
N ALA A 539 19.45 2.31 -9.13
CA ALA A 539 18.73 2.64 -7.89
C ALA A 539 17.49 3.49 -8.20
N SER A 540 16.31 3.12 -7.68
CA SER A 540 15.07 3.83 -8.03
C SER A 540 14.73 4.98 -7.09
N HIS A 541 15.30 5.04 -5.88
CA HIS A 541 14.88 5.95 -4.81
C HIS A 541 13.41 5.81 -4.42
N GLY A 542 12.76 4.73 -4.83
CA GLY A 542 11.38 4.40 -4.51
C GLY A 542 11.25 3.65 -3.20
N PHE A 543 10.05 3.68 -2.62
CA PHE A 543 9.80 3.00 -1.36
C PHE A 543 9.78 1.47 -1.50
N ALA A 544 10.32 0.77 -0.51
CA ALA A 544 10.65 -0.65 -0.59
C ALA A 544 9.55 -1.59 -0.08
N ALA A 545 8.32 -1.11 0.11
CA ALA A 545 7.24 -1.86 0.76
C ALA A 545 7.67 -2.44 2.12
N GLY A 546 7.50 -3.76 2.32
CA GLY A 546 7.96 -4.48 3.52
C GLY A 546 9.48 -4.68 3.60
N GLY A 547 10.24 -4.19 2.61
CA GLY A 547 11.69 -4.34 2.50
C GLY A 547 12.12 -5.50 1.59
N GLY A 548 13.42 -5.80 1.60
CA GLY A 548 13.99 -6.89 0.82
C GLY A 548 15.50 -7.04 0.99
N PRO A 549 16.09 -8.21 0.72
CA PRO A 549 17.54 -8.40 0.72
C PRO A 549 18.24 -7.38 -0.21
N GLY A 550 19.29 -6.75 0.31
CA GLY A 550 20.04 -5.71 -0.41
C GLY A 550 19.43 -4.30 -0.30
N LEU A 551 18.24 -4.14 0.28
CA LEU A 551 17.64 -2.83 0.55
C LEU A 551 17.90 -2.41 1.99
N ARG A 552 18.17 -1.12 2.22
CA ARG A 552 18.36 -0.53 3.55
C ARG A 552 17.35 0.60 3.77
N GLY A 553 16.77 0.66 4.98
CA GLY A 553 15.75 1.64 5.30
C GLY A 553 14.44 1.40 4.53
N ILE A 554 13.67 2.47 4.31
CA ILE A 554 12.35 2.40 3.67
C ILE A 554 12.35 2.62 2.15
N ALA A 555 13.49 2.97 1.56
CA ALA A 555 13.60 3.31 0.13
C ALA A 555 14.88 2.75 -0.50
N ASP A 556 14.85 2.50 -1.81
CA ASP A 556 15.98 2.01 -2.60
C ASP A 556 17.06 3.10 -2.78
N ALA A 557 18.11 3.06 -1.96
CA ALA A 557 19.22 4.00 -2.05
C ALA A 557 20.35 3.55 -3.01
N GLY A 558 20.24 2.36 -3.60
CA GLY A 558 21.23 1.78 -4.52
C GLY A 558 22.14 0.72 -3.94
#